data_AF-A0A1D6F2E9-F1
#
_entry.id   AF-A0A1D6F2E9-F1
#
_cell.length_a   1.000
_cell.length_b   1.000
_cell.length_c   1.000
_cell.angle_alpha   90.00
_cell.angle_beta   90.00
_cell.angle_gamma   90.00
#
_symmetry.space_group_name_H-M   'P 1'
#
loop_
_entity.id
_entity.type
_entity.pdbx_description
1 polymer ?
#
loop_
_entity_poly.entity_id
_entity_poly.type
_entity_poly.pdbx_seq_one_letter_code
_entity_poly.pdbx_strand_id
1 'polypeptide(L)'
;MELELQWDGNPNIVLDIQTTLGISLPVQVKNIGFTGVLRLIFKPLVSEFPCFGAVCCSLREKSKVEFTLKVIGGEMTAIPGISDAIEGTIRDTIEDTLTWPNRIIVPIVPGDYSDLELKPTGVLEVKLVEARDLKNKDLVGKSDPFALIYIRPLHDKTKKSKTINNDLNPIWNEHYEFVVEDISTQHLTVKIYDDEGLQSSEIIGCARVDLADIQPGKVKDLWLDLVKDLEIQRDKKPRGQVHLELLYYPYAKHEGVPNPFANQIQLTSLEKVLKTESNGYDINQRKNVIMRGVLSVTVISAEELPPMDIGGKADPFVVLYLKKGETKKKTRVVTDTLNPIWNQTFDFMVEDALHDLLMVEVWDHDTFGKDYIGRCILTLTRVILEGEFQDTFVLQGAKSGKLNLHFKWTPQPIYRDRDRDQ
;
A
#
# COMPACT_ATOMS: atom_id res chain seq x y z
N MET A 1 13.13 12.46 28.03
CA MET A 1 12.53 11.96 29.28
C MET A 1 11.31 11.16 28.93
N GLU A 2 11.12 9.98 29.55
CA GLU A 2 9.92 9.17 29.36
C GLU A 2 9.21 9.08 30.72
N LEU A 3 7.91 9.31 30.73
CA LEU A 3 7.05 9.31 31.91
C LEU A 3 5.91 8.33 31.69
N GLU A 4 5.75 7.38 32.61
CA GLU A 4 4.53 6.58 32.67
C GLU A 4 3.41 7.47 33.18
N LEU A 5 2.37 7.67 32.37
CA LEU A 5 1.23 8.51 32.67
C LEU A 5 0.01 7.61 32.83
N GLN A 6 -0.61 7.70 34.01
CA GLN A 6 -1.97 7.26 34.24
C GLN A 6 -2.79 8.49 34.63
N TRP A 7 -3.87 8.73 33.90
CA TRP A 7 -4.77 9.85 34.15
C TRP A 7 -6.20 9.34 34.09
N ASP A 8 -6.96 9.61 35.14
CA ASP A 8 -8.36 9.24 35.25
C ASP A 8 -9.16 10.50 35.61
N GLY A 9 -10.11 10.86 34.76
CA GLY A 9 -10.89 12.08 34.93
C GLY A 9 -12.31 11.94 34.41
N ASN A 10 -13.20 12.79 34.90
CA ASN A 10 -14.57 12.88 34.40
C ASN A 10 -14.82 14.26 33.75
N PRO A 11 -14.20 14.51 32.59
CA PRO A 11 -14.38 15.78 31.89
C PRO A 11 -15.79 15.86 31.28
N ASN A 12 -16.28 17.08 31.07
CA ASN A 12 -17.53 17.33 30.35
C ASN A 12 -17.21 17.73 28.91
N ILE A 13 -17.03 16.75 28.03
CA ILE A 13 -16.80 16.98 26.59
C ILE A 13 -18.08 16.61 25.86
N VAL A 14 -18.58 17.52 25.02
CA VAL A 14 -19.76 17.29 24.18
C VAL A 14 -19.33 17.42 22.72
N LEU A 15 -19.48 16.34 21.97
CA LEU A 15 -19.24 16.25 20.54
C LEU A 15 -20.56 16.52 19.82
N ASP A 16 -20.60 17.51 18.93
CA ASP A 16 -21.74 17.70 18.04
C ASP A 16 -21.53 16.87 16.77
N ILE A 17 -22.26 15.76 16.67
CA ILE A 17 -22.09 14.82 15.56
C ILE A 17 -23.17 15.07 14.53
N GLN A 18 -22.76 15.43 13.32
CA GLN A 18 -23.66 15.51 12.18
C GLN A 18 -23.61 14.20 11.41
N THR A 19 -24.75 13.51 11.37
CA THR A 19 -24.88 12.28 10.59
C THR A 19 -25.11 12.61 9.11
N THR A 20 -24.78 11.66 8.23
CA THR A 20 -25.04 11.76 6.77
C THR A 20 -26.53 11.88 6.42
N LEU A 21 -27.42 11.55 7.36
CA LEU A 21 -28.87 11.72 7.26
C LEU A 21 -29.34 13.13 7.68
N GLY A 22 -28.42 14.04 8.02
CA GLY A 22 -28.73 15.41 8.43
C GLY A 22 -29.21 15.54 9.88
N ILE A 23 -29.10 14.49 10.68
CA ILE A 23 -29.46 14.49 12.11
C ILE A 23 -28.24 14.93 12.92
N SER A 24 -28.38 15.97 13.74
CA SER A 24 -27.39 16.33 14.77
C SER A 24 -27.63 15.49 16.02
N LEU A 25 -26.57 14.84 16.48
CA LEU A 25 -26.55 13.93 17.61
C LEU A 25 -25.46 14.39 18.60
N PRO A 26 -25.79 15.24 19.58
CA PRO A 26 -24.82 15.64 20.59
C PRO A 26 -24.47 14.45 21.49
N VAL A 27 -23.20 14.04 21.49
CA VAL A 27 -22.67 12.94 22.28
C VAL A 27 -21.70 13.45 23.34
N GLN A 28 -22.01 13.14 24.59
CA GLN A 28 -21.17 13.46 25.73
C GLN A 28 -20.13 12.35 25.96
N VAL A 29 -18.85 12.71 26.01
CA VAL A 29 -17.76 11.82 26.42
C VAL A 29 -17.47 12.06 27.89
N LYS A 30 -17.47 10.99 28.69
CA LYS A 30 -17.26 11.00 30.15
C LYS A 30 -16.26 9.94 30.58
N ASN A 31 -15.84 10.01 31.85
CA ASN A 31 -15.02 8.99 32.51
C ASN A 31 -13.84 8.56 31.64
N ILE A 32 -13.01 9.53 31.25
CA ILE A 32 -11.87 9.26 30.39
C ILE A 32 -10.73 8.76 31.27
N GLY A 33 -10.34 7.51 31.03
CA GLY A 33 -9.12 6.89 31.55
C GLY A 33 -8.07 6.84 30.45
N PHE A 34 -6.86 7.28 30.76
CA PHE A 34 -5.71 7.27 29.87
C PHE A 34 -4.54 6.57 30.55
N THR A 35 -3.91 5.64 29.84
CA THR A 35 -2.66 5.02 30.26
C THR A 35 -1.70 4.94 29.08
N GLY A 36 -0.49 5.47 29.26
CA GLY A 36 0.55 5.41 28.23
C GLY A 36 1.88 6.00 28.68
N VAL A 37 2.89 5.88 27.83
CA VAL A 37 4.22 6.44 28.07
C VAL A 37 4.36 7.77 27.32
N LEU A 38 4.37 8.87 28.07
CA LEU A 38 4.60 10.21 27.56
C LEU A 38 6.10 10.47 27.38
N ARG A 39 6.50 10.77 26.16
CA ARG A 39 7.85 11.19 25.81
C ARG A 39 7.91 12.72 25.77
N LEU A 40 8.84 13.27 26.55
CA LEU A 40 9.18 14.69 26.58
C LEU A 40 10.61 14.89 26.06
N ILE A 41 10.75 15.71 25.02
CA ILE A 41 12.04 16.07 24.41
C ILE A 41 12.25 17.57 24.60
N PHE A 42 13.30 17.94 25.33
CA PHE A 42 13.69 19.33 25.56
C PHE A 42 14.66 19.76 24.47
N LYS A 43 14.23 20.62 23.55
CA LYS A 43 15.05 21.09 22.42
C LYS A 43 14.52 22.39 21.82
N PRO A 44 15.37 23.18 21.14
CA PRO A 44 16.83 23.14 21.20
C PRO A 44 17.33 23.49 22.62
N LEU A 45 18.55 23.09 22.96
CA LEU A 45 19.19 23.57 24.17
C LEU A 45 19.66 25.01 23.94
N VAL A 46 19.40 25.89 24.90
CA VAL A 46 19.77 27.32 24.84
C VAL A 46 20.55 27.71 26.09
N SER A 47 21.28 28.82 26.04
CA SER A 47 22.08 29.30 27.17
C SER A 47 21.26 30.00 28.25
N GLU A 48 20.05 30.43 27.94
CA GLU A 48 19.14 31.12 28.86
C GLU A 48 18.35 30.11 29.69
N PHE A 49 18.20 30.36 31.01
CA PHE A 49 17.35 29.52 31.86
C PHE A 49 15.91 29.46 31.31
N PRO A 50 15.26 28.28 31.18
CA PRO A 50 15.58 26.99 31.81
C PRO A 50 16.53 26.06 31.02
N CYS A 51 17.32 26.60 30.10
CA CYS A 51 18.32 25.95 29.24
C CYS A 51 17.76 25.15 28.05
N PHE A 52 16.49 25.33 27.72
CA PHE A 52 15.85 24.77 26.52
C PHE A 52 14.80 25.72 25.97
N GLY A 53 14.69 25.77 24.64
CA GLY A 53 13.76 26.66 23.94
C GLY A 53 12.33 26.15 23.92
N ALA A 54 12.13 24.84 23.70
CA ALA A 54 10.80 24.22 23.64
C ALA A 54 10.78 22.81 24.25
N VAL A 55 9.57 22.32 24.51
CA VAL A 55 9.29 20.93 24.87
C VAL A 55 8.45 20.29 23.78
N CYS A 56 8.93 19.20 23.18
CA CYS A 56 8.11 18.35 22.33
C CYS A 56 7.49 17.23 23.16
N CYS A 57 6.17 17.12 23.10
CA CYS A 57 5.37 16.11 23.80
C CYS A 57 4.77 15.13 22.80
N SER A 58 5.00 13.83 23.00
CA SER A 58 4.38 12.76 22.21
C SER A 58 4.18 11.50 23.05
N LEU A 59 3.33 10.59 22.60
CA LEU A 59 3.23 9.23 23.10
C LEU A 59 4.25 8.36 22.36
N ARG A 60 4.92 7.47 23.09
CA ARG A 60 5.91 6.57 22.52
C ARG A 60 5.28 5.49 21.63
N GLU A 61 4.12 5.01 22.05
CA GLU A 61 3.36 3.93 21.41
C GLU A 61 1.87 4.18 21.63
N LYS A 62 1.03 3.35 21.00
CA LYS A 62 -0.42 3.45 21.14
C LYS A 62 -0.81 3.32 22.61
N SER A 63 -1.47 4.35 23.13
CA SER A 63 -1.95 4.40 24.51
C SER A 63 -3.29 3.68 24.66
N LYS A 64 -3.54 3.15 25.86
CA LYS A 64 -4.86 2.67 26.25
C LYS A 64 -5.71 3.87 26.65
N VAL A 65 -6.81 4.08 25.93
CA VAL A 65 -7.80 5.11 26.24
C VAL A 65 -9.15 4.44 26.41
N GLU A 66 -9.77 4.67 27.55
CA GLU A 66 -11.11 4.20 27.91
C GLU A 66 -12.00 5.41 28.18
N PHE A 67 -13.25 5.38 27.73
CA PHE A 67 -14.21 6.44 27.98
C PHE A 67 -15.64 5.91 27.87
N THR A 68 -16.59 6.67 28.40
CA THR A 68 -18.02 6.39 28.31
C THR A 68 -18.68 7.40 27.37
N LEU A 69 -19.43 6.91 26.38
CA LEU A 69 -20.25 7.74 25.50
C LEU A 69 -21.70 7.79 25.99
N LYS A 70 -22.29 8.97 26.01
CA LYS A 70 -23.71 9.19 26.33
C LYS A 70 -24.35 10.18 25.37
N VAL A 71 -25.37 9.75 24.62
CA VAL A 71 -26.19 10.68 23.81
C VAL A 71 -26.98 11.61 24.71
N ILE A 72 -26.99 12.89 24.37
CA ILE A 72 -27.80 13.90 25.03
C ILE A 72 -29.19 13.90 24.37
N GLY A 73 -30.23 13.56 25.13
CA GLY A 73 -31.62 13.61 24.66
C GLY A 73 -32.16 12.35 23.96
N GLY A 74 -31.43 11.23 23.99
CA GLY A 74 -31.86 9.94 23.41
C GLY A 74 -30.99 8.77 23.86
N GLU A 75 -31.28 7.55 23.38
CA GLU A 75 -30.47 6.36 23.66
C GLU A 75 -29.49 6.06 22.52
N MET A 76 -28.23 5.72 22.85
CA MET A 76 -27.17 5.34 21.88
C MET A 76 -27.56 4.14 21.01
N THR A 77 -28.40 3.24 21.54
CA THR A 77 -28.91 2.03 20.87
C THR A 77 -29.84 2.34 19.71
N ALA A 78 -30.34 3.58 19.59
CA ALA A 78 -31.27 3.97 18.55
C ALA A 78 -30.63 4.05 17.15
N ILE A 79 -29.30 4.17 17.07
CA ILE A 79 -28.59 4.24 15.79
C ILE A 79 -27.43 3.24 15.79
N PRO A 80 -27.60 2.08 15.12
CA PRO A 80 -26.56 1.06 15.00
C PRO A 80 -25.25 1.62 14.44
N GLY A 81 -24.11 1.21 15.02
CA GLY A 81 -22.77 1.52 14.51
C GLY A 81 -22.21 2.90 14.89
N ILE A 82 -23.02 3.84 15.42
CA ILE A 82 -22.52 5.18 15.79
C ILE A 82 -21.50 5.11 16.94
N SER A 83 -21.72 4.26 17.95
CA SER A 83 -20.79 4.13 19.07
C SER A 83 -19.41 3.72 18.60
N ASP A 84 -19.34 2.67 17.78
CA ASP A 84 -18.08 2.13 17.27
C ASP A 84 -17.37 3.14 16.37
N ALA A 85 -18.12 3.88 15.55
CA ALA A 85 -17.58 4.93 14.70
C ALA A 85 -16.97 6.10 15.50
N ILE A 86 -17.65 6.55 16.56
CA ILE A 86 -17.13 7.60 17.44
C ILE A 86 -15.91 7.09 18.19
N GLU A 87 -15.98 5.87 18.71
CA GLU A 87 -14.87 5.29 19.46
C GLU A 87 -13.61 5.17 18.60
N GLY A 88 -13.77 4.65 17.38
CA GLY A 88 -12.71 4.59 16.38
C GLY A 88 -12.15 5.98 16.06
N THR A 89 -13.02 6.96 15.82
CA THR A 89 -12.60 8.34 15.50
C THR A 89 -11.78 8.97 16.62
N ILE A 90 -12.22 8.86 17.88
CA ILE A 90 -11.47 9.40 19.02
C ILE A 90 -10.11 8.71 19.14
N ARG A 91 -10.09 7.39 19.02
CA ARG A 91 -8.86 6.60 19.11
C ARG A 91 -7.87 6.96 18.01
N ASP A 92 -8.33 7.04 16.77
CA ASP A 92 -7.54 7.42 15.61
C ASP A 92 -7.02 8.85 15.74
N THR A 93 -7.84 9.80 16.21
CA THR A 93 -7.44 11.19 16.43
C THR A 93 -6.31 11.31 17.45
N ILE A 94 -6.42 10.58 18.57
CA ILE A 94 -5.39 10.54 19.61
C ILE A 94 -4.09 9.96 19.03
N GLU A 95 -4.18 8.85 18.30
CA GLU A 95 -3.01 8.19 17.72
C GLU A 95 -2.32 9.08 16.68
N ASP A 96 -3.10 9.71 15.81
CA ASP A 96 -2.61 10.57 14.72
C ASP A 96 -2.02 11.89 15.22
N THR A 97 -2.48 12.40 16.37
CA THR A 97 -2.03 13.69 16.90
C THR A 97 -0.87 13.53 17.88
N LEU A 98 -0.92 12.50 18.72
CA LEU A 98 -0.04 12.39 19.87
C LEU A 98 1.00 11.29 19.74
N THR A 99 0.81 10.25 18.92
CA THR A 99 1.81 9.17 18.80
C THR A 99 2.98 9.61 17.93
N TRP A 100 4.20 9.34 18.39
CA TRP A 100 5.42 9.59 17.63
C TRP A 100 5.31 8.99 16.21
N PRO A 101 5.67 9.73 15.15
CA PRO A 101 6.49 10.94 15.13
C PRO A 101 5.73 12.27 15.33
N ASN A 102 4.40 12.22 15.42
CA ASN A 102 3.60 13.39 15.73
C ASN A 102 3.85 13.85 17.18
N ARG A 103 3.86 15.17 17.37
CA ARG A 103 4.25 15.79 18.64
C ARG A 103 3.67 17.18 18.77
N ILE A 104 3.23 17.53 19.97
CA ILE A 104 2.90 18.89 20.34
C ILE A 104 4.20 19.61 20.68
N ILE A 105 4.41 20.79 20.10
CA ILE A 105 5.55 21.65 20.39
C ILE A 105 5.06 22.75 21.31
N VAL A 106 5.64 22.84 22.50
CA VAL A 106 5.34 23.88 23.48
C VAL A 106 6.58 24.79 23.61
N PRO A 107 6.56 25.98 23.00
CA PRO A 107 7.60 26.99 23.20
C PRO A 107 7.68 27.41 24.67
N ILE A 108 8.89 27.48 25.21
CA ILE A 108 9.18 27.90 26.59
C ILE A 108 9.87 29.26 26.59
N VAL A 109 10.75 29.48 25.61
CA VAL A 109 11.40 30.77 25.33
C VAL A 109 10.91 31.26 23.96
N PRO A 110 10.73 32.58 23.73
CA PRO A 110 10.45 33.10 22.39
C PRO A 110 11.53 32.69 21.38
N GLY A 111 11.12 32.18 20.22
CA GLY A 111 12.04 31.72 19.18
C GLY A 111 11.31 31.07 18.00
N ASP A 112 12.05 30.76 16.94
CA ASP A 112 11.58 29.95 15.83
C ASP A 112 11.82 28.45 16.13
N TYR A 113 10.76 27.67 16.05
CA TYR A 113 10.75 26.22 16.33
C TYR A 113 10.19 25.41 15.16
N SER A 114 10.10 26.00 13.96
CA SER A 114 9.58 25.31 12.77
C SER A 114 10.49 24.17 12.31
N ASP A 115 11.74 24.08 12.77
CA ASP A 115 12.60 22.90 12.58
C ASP A 115 12.15 21.70 13.44
N LEU A 116 11.45 21.96 14.54
CA LEU A 116 10.89 20.95 15.42
C LEU A 116 9.57 20.39 14.91
N GLU A 117 8.99 20.94 13.84
CA GLU A 117 7.79 20.42 13.19
C GLU A 117 8.10 19.18 12.35
N LEU A 118 7.09 18.34 12.13
CA LEU A 118 7.23 17.19 11.25
C LEU A 118 7.17 17.68 9.79
N LYS A 119 8.18 17.33 8.99
CA LYS A 119 8.30 17.78 7.59
C LYS A 119 8.31 16.58 6.66
N PRO A 120 7.74 16.69 5.44
CA PRO A 120 7.90 15.68 4.41
C PRO A 120 9.38 15.36 4.14
N THR A 121 9.75 14.08 4.22
CA THR A 121 11.11 13.58 3.97
C THR A 121 11.23 12.85 2.64
N GLY A 122 10.14 12.35 2.08
CA GLY A 122 10.12 11.75 0.74
C GLY A 122 8.73 11.30 0.30
N VAL A 123 8.70 10.58 -0.82
CA VAL A 123 7.52 9.97 -1.41
C VAL A 123 7.67 8.45 -1.40
N LEU A 124 6.64 7.75 -0.96
CA LEU A 124 6.49 6.30 -1.13
C LEU A 124 5.48 6.04 -2.25
N GLU A 125 5.97 5.42 -3.32
CA GLU A 125 5.15 4.84 -4.36
C GLU A 125 4.71 3.43 -3.91
N VAL A 126 3.40 3.17 -3.96
CA VAL A 126 2.78 1.93 -3.51
C VAL A 126 1.95 1.37 -4.65
N LYS A 127 2.33 0.19 -5.13
CA LYS A 127 1.53 -0.57 -6.09
C LYS A 127 0.85 -1.73 -5.38
N LEU A 128 -0.47 -1.65 -5.27
CA LEU A 128 -1.34 -2.74 -4.84
C LEU A 128 -1.55 -3.68 -6.02
N VAL A 129 -0.83 -4.80 -6.03
CA VAL A 129 -0.83 -5.72 -7.17
C VAL A 129 -2.04 -6.64 -7.13
N GLU A 130 -2.05 -7.55 -6.16
CA GLU A 130 -3.08 -8.59 -6.01
C GLU A 130 -3.20 -9.06 -4.55
N ALA A 131 -4.23 -9.85 -4.28
CA ALA A 131 -4.30 -10.69 -3.09
C ALA A 131 -4.65 -12.13 -3.49
N ARG A 132 -4.42 -13.07 -2.57
CA ARG A 132 -4.72 -14.48 -2.78
C ARG A 132 -5.24 -15.15 -1.53
N ASP A 133 -5.98 -16.23 -1.75
CA ASP A 133 -6.54 -17.10 -0.71
C ASP A 133 -7.27 -16.31 0.39
N LEU A 134 -7.94 -15.22 -0.01
CA LEU A 134 -8.68 -14.39 0.92
C LEU A 134 -9.73 -15.21 1.65
N LYS A 135 -9.87 -14.97 2.95
CA LYS A 135 -10.93 -15.62 3.71
C LYS A 135 -12.29 -15.12 3.24
N ASN A 136 -13.09 -16.03 2.70
CA ASN A 136 -14.47 -15.75 2.34
C ASN A 136 -15.30 -15.36 3.58
N LYS A 137 -16.06 -14.28 3.49
CA LYS A 137 -16.99 -13.83 4.52
C LYS A 137 -18.45 -14.01 4.13
N ASP A 138 -18.72 -14.16 2.84
CA ASP A 138 -20.07 -14.42 2.35
C ASP A 138 -20.58 -15.82 2.67
N LEU A 139 -21.86 -15.89 3.02
CA LEU A 139 -22.61 -17.14 3.14
C LEU A 139 -22.97 -17.72 1.77
N VAL A 140 -23.18 -16.86 0.77
CA VAL A 140 -23.56 -17.24 -0.60
C VAL A 140 -22.67 -16.46 -1.57
N GLY A 141 -21.85 -17.18 -2.34
CA GLY A 141 -20.86 -16.57 -3.23
C GLY A 141 -19.49 -16.46 -2.57
N LYS A 142 -18.66 -15.58 -3.12
CA LYS A 142 -17.37 -15.17 -2.56
C LYS A 142 -17.42 -13.68 -2.30
N SER A 143 -16.62 -13.27 -1.32
CA SER A 143 -16.33 -11.87 -1.01
C SER A 143 -16.05 -11.01 -2.24
N ASP A 144 -16.43 -9.74 -2.13
CA ASP A 144 -16.22 -8.62 -3.04
C ASP A 144 -15.09 -7.71 -2.50
N PRO A 145 -13.80 -8.11 -2.57
CA PRO A 145 -12.74 -7.42 -1.84
C PRO A 145 -12.35 -6.05 -2.39
N PHE A 146 -12.09 -5.12 -1.47
CA PHE A 146 -11.34 -3.88 -1.71
C PHE A 146 -10.32 -3.63 -0.60
N ALA A 147 -9.30 -2.82 -0.89
CA ALA A 147 -8.25 -2.44 0.05
C ALA A 147 -8.37 -0.97 0.47
N LEU A 148 -8.14 -0.71 1.76
CA LEU A 148 -7.81 0.60 2.30
C LEU A 148 -6.32 0.63 2.64
N ILE A 149 -5.61 1.62 2.11
CA ILE A 149 -4.16 1.77 2.27
C ILE A 149 -3.86 3.14 2.85
N TYR A 150 -3.03 3.21 3.89
CA TYR A 150 -2.68 4.48 4.53
C TYR A 150 -1.33 4.43 5.26
N ILE A 151 -0.74 5.62 5.42
CA ILE A 151 0.34 5.90 6.37
C ILE A 151 -0.22 6.90 7.36
N ARG A 152 -0.11 6.64 8.67
CA ARG A 152 -0.61 7.59 9.68
C ARG A 152 0.19 8.91 9.64
N PRO A 153 -0.47 10.06 9.83
CA PRO A 153 -1.89 10.24 10.22
C PRO A 153 -2.90 9.99 9.08
N LEU A 154 -4.13 9.55 9.41
CA LEU A 154 -5.13 9.06 8.45
C LEU A 154 -5.77 10.15 7.57
N HIS A 155 -5.83 11.39 8.07
CA HIS A 155 -6.53 12.52 7.42
C HIS A 155 -6.19 12.65 5.92
N ASP A 156 -7.20 12.51 5.05
CA ASP A 156 -7.17 12.61 3.58
C ASP A 156 -6.09 11.77 2.84
N LYS A 157 -5.30 11.01 3.59
CA LYS A 157 -4.18 10.20 3.12
C LYS A 157 -4.62 8.76 2.83
N THR A 158 -5.73 8.30 3.41
CA THR A 158 -6.25 6.95 3.13
C THR A 158 -6.70 6.81 1.67
N LYS A 159 -6.20 5.79 0.98
CA LYS A 159 -6.56 5.45 -0.40
C LYS A 159 -7.42 4.18 -0.40
N LYS A 160 -8.54 4.21 -1.13
CA LYS A 160 -9.42 3.06 -1.35
C LYS A 160 -9.21 2.52 -2.76
N SER A 161 -9.01 1.21 -2.89
CA SER A 161 -9.00 0.53 -4.19
C SER A 161 -10.40 0.34 -4.75
N LYS A 162 -10.46 -0.05 -6.02
CA LYS A 162 -11.70 -0.59 -6.59
C LYS A 162 -12.10 -1.87 -5.86
N THR A 163 -13.40 -2.07 -5.76
CA THR A 163 -14.01 -3.35 -5.38
C THR A 163 -13.91 -4.31 -6.56
N ILE A 164 -13.45 -5.53 -6.32
CA ILE A 164 -13.47 -6.62 -7.30
C ILE A 164 -14.52 -7.62 -6.83
N ASN A 165 -15.49 -7.92 -7.68
CA ASN A 165 -16.65 -8.71 -7.26
C ASN A 165 -16.36 -10.22 -7.34
N ASN A 166 -16.77 -10.96 -6.31
CA ASN A 166 -16.86 -12.41 -6.23
C ASN A 166 -15.53 -13.12 -6.54
N ASP A 167 -14.44 -12.62 -5.97
CA ASP A 167 -13.10 -13.16 -6.20
C ASP A 167 -12.22 -13.10 -4.94
N LEU A 168 -11.72 -14.27 -4.52
CA LEU A 168 -10.80 -14.40 -3.39
C LEU A 168 -9.32 -14.25 -3.79
N ASN A 169 -9.05 -14.06 -5.09
CA ASN A 169 -7.71 -13.82 -5.64
C ASN A 169 -7.69 -12.56 -6.52
N PRO A 170 -8.16 -11.41 -6.01
CA PRO A 170 -8.34 -10.20 -6.78
C PRO A 170 -7.00 -9.62 -7.27
N ILE A 171 -6.97 -9.11 -8.51
CA ILE A 171 -5.83 -8.37 -9.07
C ILE A 171 -6.25 -6.93 -9.35
N TRP A 172 -5.96 -6.03 -8.41
CA TRP A 172 -6.28 -4.59 -8.52
C TRP A 172 -5.36 -3.88 -9.51
N ASN A 173 -4.03 -4.09 -9.38
CA ASN A 173 -3.00 -3.38 -10.13
C ASN A 173 -3.18 -1.84 -10.06
N GLU A 174 -3.34 -1.33 -8.84
CA GLU A 174 -3.56 0.09 -8.58
C GLU A 174 -2.32 0.73 -7.96
N HIS A 175 -2.10 2.00 -8.27
CA HIS A 175 -0.92 2.75 -7.86
C HIS A 175 -1.31 3.98 -7.03
N TYR A 176 -0.60 4.17 -5.91
CA TYR A 176 -0.83 5.24 -4.97
C TYR A 176 0.48 5.88 -4.51
N GLU A 177 0.42 7.19 -4.31
CA GLU A 177 1.53 7.99 -3.82
C GLU A 177 1.23 8.41 -2.37
N PHE A 178 2.21 8.23 -1.48
CA PHE A 178 2.14 8.69 -0.09
C PHE A 178 3.33 9.57 0.26
N VAL A 179 3.05 10.72 0.88
CA VAL A 179 4.09 11.55 1.49
C VAL A 179 4.55 10.91 2.79
N VAL A 180 5.85 10.67 2.90
CA VAL A 180 6.51 10.16 4.11
C VAL A 180 7.14 11.33 4.84
N GLU A 181 6.97 11.35 6.15
CA GLU A 181 7.43 12.41 7.04
C GLU A 181 8.52 11.90 8.00
N ASP A 182 8.45 10.64 8.42
CA ASP A 182 9.49 9.95 9.17
C ASP A 182 9.58 8.47 8.74
N ILE A 183 10.52 8.20 7.83
CA ILE A 183 10.80 6.86 7.32
C ILE A 183 11.18 5.87 8.42
N SER A 184 11.73 6.34 9.54
CA SER A 184 12.27 5.46 10.59
C SER A 184 11.20 4.87 11.50
N THR A 185 10.03 5.51 11.60
CA THR A 185 8.98 5.10 12.55
C THR A 185 7.61 4.93 11.92
N GLN A 186 7.34 5.57 10.78
CA GLN A 186 6.10 5.36 10.05
C GLN A 186 6.06 3.97 9.41
N HIS A 187 4.83 3.53 9.14
CA HIS A 187 4.53 2.25 8.53
C HIS A 187 3.37 2.41 7.57
N LEU A 188 3.39 1.63 6.48
CA LEU A 188 2.27 1.49 5.56
C LEU A 188 1.33 0.41 6.09
N THR A 189 0.06 0.73 6.22
CA THR A 189 -0.98 -0.24 6.59
C THR A 189 -1.88 -0.51 5.39
N VAL A 190 -2.22 -1.79 5.18
CA VAL A 190 -3.23 -2.24 4.24
C VAL A 190 -4.29 -3.04 5.00
N LYS A 191 -5.56 -2.69 4.78
CA LYS A 191 -6.72 -3.42 5.30
C LYS A 191 -7.59 -3.86 4.13
N ILE A 192 -7.90 -5.14 4.07
CA ILE A 192 -8.79 -5.70 3.05
C ILE A 192 -10.16 -5.91 3.68
N TYR A 193 -11.17 -5.39 2.99
CA TYR A 193 -12.58 -5.45 3.37
C TYR A 193 -13.38 -6.19 2.31
N ASP A 194 -14.49 -6.76 2.75
CA ASP A 194 -15.55 -7.29 1.92
C ASP A 194 -16.64 -6.24 1.72
N ASP A 195 -17.01 -5.95 0.46
CA ASP A 195 -18.03 -4.96 0.13
C ASP A 195 -19.44 -5.55 0.16
N GLU A 196 -20.14 -5.40 1.28
CA GLU A 196 -21.51 -5.91 1.48
C GLU A 196 -22.61 -5.02 0.85
N GLY A 197 -22.23 -4.13 -0.07
CA GLY A 197 -23.13 -3.23 -0.79
C GLY A 197 -23.84 -2.20 0.09
N LEU A 198 -25.05 -2.54 0.57
CA LEU A 198 -25.87 -1.66 1.43
C LEU A 198 -25.53 -1.80 2.91
N GLN A 199 -24.85 -2.88 3.32
CA GLN A 199 -24.42 -3.08 4.70
C GLN A 199 -23.00 -2.54 4.91
N SER A 200 -22.60 -2.42 6.18
CA SER A 200 -21.22 -2.03 6.53
C SER A 200 -20.24 -3.11 6.09
N SER A 201 -19.23 -2.73 5.31
CA SER A 201 -18.17 -3.63 4.85
C SER A 201 -17.47 -4.35 6.00
N GLU A 202 -17.23 -5.66 5.86
CA GLU A 202 -16.58 -6.47 6.91
C GLU A 202 -15.07 -6.61 6.65
N ILE A 203 -14.25 -6.48 7.69
CA ILE A 203 -12.80 -6.68 7.53
C ILE A 203 -12.47 -8.17 7.29
N ILE A 204 -11.76 -8.45 6.19
CA ILE A 204 -11.20 -9.76 5.87
C ILE A 204 -9.90 -9.95 6.66
N GLY A 205 -9.00 -8.97 6.56
CA GLY A 205 -7.73 -8.97 7.28
C GLY A 205 -6.91 -7.71 7.03
N CYS A 206 -5.78 -7.60 7.71
CA CYS A 206 -4.89 -6.45 7.65
C CYS A 206 -3.42 -6.87 7.68
N ALA A 207 -2.56 -6.04 7.11
CA ALA A 207 -1.11 -6.20 7.15
C ALA A 207 -0.43 -4.83 7.26
N ARG A 208 0.83 -4.84 7.68
CA ARG A 208 1.66 -3.65 7.88
C ARG A 208 3.06 -3.88 7.33
N VAL A 209 3.66 -2.83 6.77
CA VAL A 209 5.07 -2.77 6.39
C VAL A 209 5.74 -1.59 7.08
N ASP A 210 6.79 -1.86 7.85
CA ASP A 210 7.61 -0.81 8.44
C ASP A 210 8.44 -0.13 7.36
N LEU A 211 8.35 1.21 7.28
CA LEU A 211 9.05 1.94 6.22
C LEU A 211 10.57 1.97 6.43
N ALA A 212 11.03 1.73 7.67
CA ALA A 212 12.44 1.60 8.00
C ALA A 212 13.12 0.43 7.24
N ASP A 213 12.35 -0.58 6.85
CA ASP A 213 12.82 -1.75 6.11
C ASP A 213 12.87 -1.50 4.59
N ILE A 214 12.60 -0.27 4.12
CA ILE A 214 12.59 0.09 2.70
C ILE A 214 13.89 0.81 2.36
N GLN A 215 14.62 0.28 1.38
CA GLN A 215 15.82 0.92 0.87
C GLN A 215 15.44 2.00 -0.15
N PRO A 216 15.91 3.26 0.01
CA PRO A 216 15.67 4.31 -0.97
C PRO A 216 16.10 3.91 -2.40
N GLY A 217 15.24 4.19 -3.37
CA GLY A 217 15.50 3.96 -4.80
C GLY A 217 15.53 2.49 -5.24
N LYS A 218 15.27 1.53 -4.34
CA LYS A 218 15.13 0.11 -4.68
C LYS A 218 13.70 -0.35 -4.52
N VAL A 219 13.25 -1.16 -5.46
CA VAL A 219 11.94 -1.79 -5.41
C VAL A 219 11.94 -2.87 -4.33
N LYS A 220 10.96 -2.81 -3.44
CA LYS A 220 10.67 -3.87 -2.48
C LYS A 220 9.36 -4.55 -2.88
N ASP A 221 9.47 -5.73 -3.45
CA ASP A 221 8.35 -6.60 -3.82
C ASP A 221 8.12 -7.64 -2.70
N LEU A 222 6.90 -7.72 -2.16
CA LEU A 222 6.62 -8.63 -1.05
C LEU A 222 5.18 -9.11 -0.96
N TRP A 223 5.04 -10.35 -0.49
CA TRP A 223 3.79 -10.93 -0.02
C TRP A 223 3.67 -10.81 1.49
N LEU A 224 2.51 -10.35 1.97
CA LEU A 224 2.21 -10.18 3.39
C LEU A 224 1.04 -11.07 3.80
N ASP A 225 1.22 -11.82 4.88
CA ASP A 225 0.13 -12.56 5.53
C ASP A 225 -0.87 -11.60 6.18
N LEU A 226 -2.15 -11.82 5.92
CA LEU A 226 -3.22 -11.03 6.52
C LEU A 226 -3.55 -11.57 7.90
N VAL A 227 -3.59 -10.68 8.89
CA VAL A 227 -3.99 -10.98 10.27
C VAL A 227 -5.34 -10.33 10.60
N LYS A 228 -5.99 -10.81 11.66
CA LYS A 228 -7.27 -10.25 12.12
C LYS A 228 -7.11 -8.83 12.66
N ASP A 229 -6.06 -8.62 13.45
CA ASP A 229 -5.79 -7.40 14.20
C ASP A 229 -4.27 -7.25 14.33
N LEU A 230 -3.75 -6.04 14.07
CA LEU A 230 -2.30 -5.77 14.09
C LEU A 230 -1.72 -5.78 15.51
N GLU A 231 -2.54 -5.52 16.53
CA GLU A 231 -2.14 -5.47 17.94
C GLU A 231 -2.36 -6.82 18.63
N ILE A 232 -3.53 -7.43 18.41
CA ILE A 232 -3.94 -8.64 19.13
C ILE A 232 -4.05 -9.83 18.18
N GLN A 233 -2.92 -10.50 17.97
CA GLN A 233 -2.83 -11.71 17.13
C GLN A 233 -3.17 -13.00 17.89
N ARG A 234 -4.35 -13.06 18.54
CA ARG A 234 -4.83 -14.29 19.20
C ARG A 234 -5.35 -15.33 18.20
N ASP A 235 -5.81 -14.87 17.03
CA ASP A 235 -6.38 -15.68 15.96
C ASP A 235 -5.31 -16.02 14.93
N LYS A 236 -4.94 -17.30 14.81
CA LYS A 236 -3.98 -17.81 13.82
C LYS A 236 -4.65 -18.36 12.56
N LYS A 237 -5.97 -18.14 12.39
CA LYS A 237 -6.66 -18.61 11.19
C LYS A 237 -6.12 -17.87 9.95
N PRO A 238 -5.87 -18.59 8.84
CA PRO A 238 -5.42 -17.96 7.61
C PRO A 238 -6.50 -17.02 7.07
N ARG A 239 -6.08 -15.86 6.56
CA ARG A 239 -6.96 -14.83 5.99
C ARG A 239 -6.58 -14.43 4.56
N GLY A 240 -5.64 -15.16 3.98
CA GLY A 240 -5.04 -14.84 2.69
C GLY A 240 -3.80 -13.98 2.83
N GLN A 241 -3.29 -13.56 1.68
CA GLN A 241 -2.10 -12.74 1.58
C GLN A 241 -2.31 -11.61 0.58
N VAL A 242 -1.59 -10.51 0.77
CA VAL A 242 -1.61 -9.35 -0.14
C VAL A 242 -0.22 -9.10 -0.71
N HIS A 243 -0.16 -8.80 -2.00
CA HIS A 243 1.07 -8.51 -2.73
C HIS A 243 1.20 -7.00 -2.96
N LEU A 244 2.28 -6.45 -2.42
CA LEU A 244 2.63 -5.04 -2.58
C LEU A 244 4.00 -4.91 -3.22
N GLU A 245 4.12 -3.91 -4.09
CA GLU A 245 5.41 -3.40 -4.55
C GLU A 245 5.57 -1.96 -4.03
N LEU A 246 6.70 -1.70 -3.37
CA LEU A 246 6.98 -0.44 -2.67
C LEU A 246 8.29 0.18 -3.18
N LEU A 247 8.31 1.50 -3.32
CA LEU A 247 9.49 2.23 -3.78
C LEU A 247 9.54 3.63 -3.13
N TYR A 248 10.62 3.90 -2.40
CA TYR A 248 10.77 5.15 -1.64
C TYR A 248 11.80 6.11 -2.27
N TYR A 249 11.41 7.39 -2.40
CA TYR A 249 12.22 8.49 -2.92
C TYR A 249 12.37 9.62 -1.89
N PRO A 250 13.54 9.78 -1.25
CA PRO A 250 13.78 10.86 -0.29
C PRO A 250 14.00 12.21 -0.99
N TYR A 251 13.33 13.27 -0.52
CA TYR A 251 13.46 14.62 -1.08
C TYR A 251 14.87 15.19 -0.96
N ALA A 252 15.55 14.94 0.17
CA ALA A 252 16.83 15.55 0.50
C ALA A 252 18.05 14.95 -0.24
N LYS A 253 17.88 13.87 -1.03
CA LYS A 253 19.00 13.16 -1.71
C LYS A 253 18.90 13.13 -3.23
N HIS A 254 18.11 14.02 -3.85
CA HIS A 254 17.95 14.07 -5.30
C HIS A 254 19.14 14.74 -6.02
N GLU A 255 20.29 14.08 -6.00
CA GLU A 255 21.19 14.06 -7.14
C GLU A 255 21.37 12.58 -7.53
N GLY A 256 20.60 12.08 -8.51
CA GLY A 256 20.97 10.88 -9.26
C GLY A 256 20.02 9.69 -9.32
N VAL A 257 18.95 9.61 -8.50
CA VAL A 257 17.95 8.51 -8.65
C VAL A 257 16.72 9.02 -9.38
N PRO A 258 16.48 8.61 -10.64
CA PRO A 258 15.26 8.97 -11.37
C PRO A 258 14.05 8.27 -10.73
N ASN A 259 13.01 9.03 -10.40
CA ASN A 259 11.70 8.46 -10.07
C ASN A 259 10.92 8.22 -11.38
N PRO A 260 10.62 6.96 -11.76
CA PRO A 260 9.90 6.63 -12.99
C PRO A 260 8.42 7.05 -12.92
N PHE A 261 7.89 7.26 -11.71
CA PHE A 261 6.55 7.76 -11.44
C PHE A 261 6.49 9.27 -11.28
N ALA A 262 7.64 9.97 -11.15
CA ALA A 262 7.63 11.41 -11.05
C ALA A 262 6.99 11.99 -12.31
N ASN A 263 5.99 12.85 -12.12
CA ASN A 263 5.45 13.69 -13.18
C ASN A 263 6.63 14.45 -13.81
N GLN A 264 7.07 14.02 -15.00
CA GLN A 264 8.00 14.79 -15.81
C GLN A 264 7.28 16.05 -16.31
N ILE A 265 7.16 17.03 -15.43
CA ILE A 265 6.99 18.40 -15.82
C ILE A 265 8.25 19.10 -15.34
N GLN A 266 9.17 19.36 -16.28
CA GLN A 266 10.14 20.42 -16.07
C GLN A 266 9.36 21.74 -16.03
N LEU A 267 8.70 22.03 -14.91
CA LEU A 267 8.09 23.32 -14.66
C LEU A 267 9.22 24.30 -14.42
N THR A 268 9.25 25.37 -15.20
CA THR A 268 10.16 26.48 -14.94
C THR A 268 9.83 27.09 -13.57
N SER A 269 10.81 27.72 -12.91
CA SER A 269 10.65 28.31 -11.57
C SER A 269 9.47 29.30 -11.46
N LEU A 270 8.97 29.82 -12.60
CA LEU A 270 7.85 30.74 -12.68
C LEU A 270 6.48 30.04 -12.55
N GLU A 271 6.32 28.83 -13.08
CA GLU A 271 5.04 28.09 -13.04
C GLU A 271 4.74 27.51 -11.66
N LYS A 272 5.77 27.31 -10.82
CA LYS A 272 5.60 26.92 -9.41
C LYS A 272 4.98 28.04 -8.57
N VAL A 273 5.23 29.30 -8.91
CA VAL A 273 4.68 30.47 -8.20
C VAL A 273 3.23 30.74 -8.61
N LEU A 274 2.90 30.54 -9.90
CA LEU A 274 1.56 30.78 -10.43
C LEU A 274 0.50 29.77 -9.95
N LYS A 275 0.90 28.57 -9.52
CA LYS A 275 -0.03 27.54 -9.01
C LYS A 275 -0.49 27.78 -7.56
N THR A 276 0.17 28.66 -6.82
CA THR A 276 -0.17 28.90 -5.41
C THR A 276 -1.41 29.80 -5.24
N GLU A 277 -1.90 30.47 -6.28
CA GLU A 277 -2.98 31.46 -6.15
C GLU A 277 -4.33 31.08 -6.78
N SER A 278 -4.46 29.98 -7.52
CA SER A 278 -5.73 29.60 -8.15
C SER A 278 -6.34 28.35 -7.51
N ASN A 279 -7.24 28.58 -6.54
CA ASN A 279 -8.17 27.59 -6.02
C ASN A 279 -9.19 27.16 -7.08
N GLY A 280 -9.46 25.86 -7.15
CA GLY A 280 -10.74 25.31 -7.63
C GLY A 280 -10.82 24.94 -9.10
N TYR A 281 -10.06 23.94 -9.54
CA TYR A 281 -10.42 23.11 -10.70
C TYR A 281 -10.03 21.65 -10.46
N ASP A 282 -10.98 20.75 -10.76
CA ASP A 282 -10.93 19.29 -10.69
C ASP A 282 -9.54 18.67 -10.97
N ILE A 283 -9.01 17.90 -10.00
CA ILE A 283 -7.72 17.20 -10.07
C ILE A 283 -7.81 15.87 -10.87
N ASN A 284 -8.90 15.63 -11.60
CA ASN A 284 -9.14 14.36 -12.31
C ASN A 284 -8.58 14.29 -13.73
N GLN A 285 -7.59 15.10 -14.10
CA GLN A 285 -6.76 14.84 -15.28
C GLN A 285 -5.28 14.78 -14.91
N ARG A 286 -4.91 13.74 -14.15
CA ARG A 286 -3.53 13.27 -14.07
C ARG A 286 -3.07 12.95 -15.51
N LYS A 287 -2.19 13.79 -16.07
CA LYS A 287 -1.48 13.45 -17.30
C LYS A 287 -0.56 12.28 -16.97
N ASN A 288 -1.04 11.05 -17.24
CA ASN A 288 -0.29 9.82 -17.04
C ASN A 288 1.08 9.94 -17.73
N VAL A 289 2.16 9.79 -16.97
CA VAL A 289 3.49 9.53 -17.55
C VAL A 289 3.39 8.17 -18.22
N ILE A 290 3.38 8.14 -19.54
CA ILE A 290 3.28 6.90 -20.31
C ILE A 290 4.70 6.42 -20.59
N MET A 291 5.18 5.47 -19.78
CA MET A 291 6.47 4.82 -19.98
C MET A 291 6.32 3.72 -21.04
N ARG A 292 6.86 3.98 -22.25
CA ARG A 292 6.83 3.06 -23.39
C ARG A 292 8.18 2.42 -23.65
N GLY A 293 8.16 1.19 -24.14
CA GLY A 293 9.37 0.46 -24.47
C GLY A 293 9.12 -0.98 -24.85
N VAL A 294 10.22 -1.70 -25.06
CA VAL A 294 10.22 -3.13 -25.34
C VAL A 294 10.67 -3.87 -24.09
N LEU A 295 9.81 -4.77 -23.61
CA LEU A 295 10.12 -5.74 -22.57
C LEU A 295 10.55 -7.05 -23.21
N SER A 296 11.82 -7.40 -23.08
CA SER A 296 12.35 -8.71 -23.47
C SER A 296 12.33 -9.64 -22.26
N VAL A 297 11.62 -10.76 -22.37
CA VAL A 297 11.49 -11.78 -21.32
C VAL A 297 12.13 -13.07 -21.80
N THR A 298 13.17 -13.52 -21.12
CA THR A 298 13.80 -14.83 -21.32
C THR A 298 13.25 -15.82 -20.31
N VAL A 299 12.53 -16.84 -20.78
CA VAL A 299 12.14 -18.00 -19.97
C VAL A 299 13.31 -18.98 -19.96
N ILE A 300 14.03 -19.05 -18.84
CA ILE A 300 15.26 -19.84 -18.71
C ILE A 300 14.90 -21.29 -18.41
N SER A 301 14.35 -21.53 -17.22
CA SER A 301 14.03 -22.87 -16.71
C SER A 301 12.95 -22.82 -15.63
N ALA A 302 12.39 -23.97 -15.30
CA ALA A 302 11.65 -24.16 -14.05
C ALA A 302 12.30 -25.28 -13.24
N GLU A 303 12.03 -25.29 -11.94
CA GLU A 303 12.56 -26.25 -10.98
C GLU A 303 11.43 -26.76 -10.09
N GLU A 304 11.48 -28.04 -9.71
CA GLU A 304 10.56 -28.67 -8.75
C GLU A 304 9.07 -28.54 -9.13
N LEU A 305 8.73 -28.59 -10.42
CA LEU A 305 7.34 -28.62 -10.85
C LEU A 305 6.62 -29.87 -10.28
N PRO A 306 5.31 -29.79 -9.98
CA PRO A 306 4.57 -30.95 -9.54
C PRO A 306 4.41 -31.95 -10.71
N PRO A 307 4.43 -33.27 -10.45
CA PRO A 307 4.02 -34.25 -11.44
C PRO A 307 2.51 -34.08 -11.69
N MET A 308 2.14 -34.08 -12.96
CA MET A 308 0.78 -33.84 -13.42
C MET A 308 0.21 -35.08 -14.12
N ASP A 309 1.07 -35.88 -14.76
CA ASP A 309 0.71 -37.14 -15.37
C ASP A 309 0.47 -38.29 -14.37
N ILE A 310 -0.53 -39.13 -14.63
CA ILE A 310 -0.75 -40.37 -13.86
C ILE A 310 0.35 -41.38 -14.21
N GLY A 311 1.39 -41.44 -13.36
CA GLY A 311 2.53 -42.36 -13.53
C GLY A 311 3.66 -41.80 -14.40
N GLY A 312 3.61 -40.52 -14.79
CA GLY A 312 4.64 -39.78 -15.53
C GLY A 312 5.13 -38.56 -14.75
N LYS A 313 5.90 -37.68 -15.42
CA LYS A 313 6.30 -36.38 -14.87
C LYS A 313 5.31 -35.29 -15.31
N ALA A 314 5.76 -34.40 -16.18
CA ALA A 314 4.97 -33.37 -16.82
C ALA A 314 5.66 -33.04 -18.16
N ASP A 315 4.90 -32.49 -19.10
CA ASP A 315 5.30 -31.92 -20.37
C ASP A 315 5.13 -30.38 -20.36
N PRO A 316 5.91 -29.65 -19.52
CA PRO A 316 5.63 -28.26 -19.24
C PRO A 316 5.96 -27.31 -20.41
N PHE A 317 5.13 -26.27 -20.54
CA PHE A 317 5.37 -25.08 -21.35
C PHE A 317 4.88 -23.81 -20.63
N VAL A 318 5.43 -22.67 -21.02
CA VAL A 318 5.12 -21.36 -20.42
C VAL A 318 4.35 -20.51 -21.42
N VAL A 319 3.28 -19.88 -20.95
CA VAL A 319 2.48 -18.89 -21.66
C VAL A 319 2.71 -17.53 -21.04
N LEU A 320 3.13 -16.55 -21.84
CA LEU A 320 3.42 -15.19 -21.40
C LEU A 320 2.51 -14.21 -22.13
N TYR A 321 1.95 -13.24 -21.39
CA TYR A 321 1.18 -12.15 -21.99
C TYR A 321 1.14 -10.94 -21.06
N LEU A 322 1.03 -9.76 -21.65
CA LEU A 322 0.73 -8.54 -20.89
C LEU A 322 -0.76 -8.52 -20.57
N LYS A 323 -1.14 -8.14 -19.34
CA LYS A 323 -2.54 -8.14 -18.90
C LYS A 323 -3.41 -7.19 -19.74
N LYS A 324 -2.85 -6.05 -20.16
CA LYS A 324 -3.53 -5.11 -21.09
C LYS A 324 -3.35 -5.46 -22.57
N GLY A 325 -2.46 -6.40 -22.89
CA GLY A 325 -2.16 -6.80 -24.25
C GLY A 325 -3.02 -7.97 -24.74
N GLU A 326 -3.21 -8.05 -26.06
CA GLU A 326 -3.98 -9.14 -26.68
C GLU A 326 -3.12 -10.34 -27.08
N THR A 327 -1.80 -10.16 -27.18
CA THR A 327 -0.89 -11.18 -27.71
C THR A 327 -0.37 -12.10 -26.60
N LYS A 328 -0.69 -13.39 -26.70
CA LYS A 328 -0.06 -14.45 -25.91
C LYS A 328 1.11 -15.08 -26.67
N LYS A 329 2.25 -15.22 -26.00
CA LYS A 329 3.43 -15.93 -26.50
C LYS A 329 3.62 -17.22 -25.72
N LYS A 330 4.17 -18.25 -26.35
CA LYS A 330 4.33 -19.58 -25.73
C LYS A 330 5.71 -20.14 -26.01
N THR A 331 6.28 -20.83 -25.04
CA THR A 331 7.49 -21.63 -25.24
C THR A 331 7.19 -22.91 -26.01
N ARG A 332 8.26 -23.58 -26.45
CA ARG A 332 8.16 -25.01 -26.78
C ARG A 332 7.75 -25.81 -25.55
N VAL A 333 7.13 -26.96 -25.80
CA VAL A 333 6.90 -28.00 -24.80
C VAL A 333 8.23 -28.74 -24.56
N VAL A 334 8.53 -29.04 -23.29
CA VAL A 334 9.65 -29.92 -22.92
C VAL A 334 9.05 -31.13 -22.25
N THR A 335 9.31 -32.32 -22.77
CA THR A 335 8.59 -33.54 -22.37
C THR A 335 9.24 -34.26 -21.17
N ASP A 336 8.42 -34.94 -20.38
CA ASP A 336 8.77 -35.83 -19.26
C ASP A 336 9.81 -35.22 -18.28
N THR A 337 9.55 -34.00 -17.80
CA THR A 337 10.45 -33.32 -16.86
C THR A 337 9.74 -32.42 -15.85
N LEU A 338 10.26 -32.40 -14.62
CA LEU A 338 9.86 -31.45 -13.57
C LEU A 338 10.83 -30.27 -13.46
N ASN A 339 11.92 -30.30 -14.23
CA ASN A 339 12.96 -29.26 -14.25
C ASN A 339 13.27 -28.85 -15.71
N PRO A 340 12.28 -28.33 -16.46
CA PRO A 340 12.45 -27.99 -17.87
C PRO A 340 13.42 -26.82 -18.08
N ILE A 341 14.12 -26.83 -19.22
CA ILE A 341 14.98 -25.73 -19.67
C ILE A 341 14.52 -25.29 -21.07
N TRP A 342 14.01 -24.07 -21.16
CA TRP A 342 13.51 -23.51 -22.43
C TRP A 342 14.55 -22.61 -23.11
N ASN A 343 15.17 -21.69 -22.36
CA ASN A 343 16.03 -20.62 -22.88
C ASN A 343 15.43 -19.91 -24.10
N GLN A 344 14.17 -19.48 -24.00
CA GLN A 344 13.46 -18.78 -25.07
C GLN A 344 13.18 -17.34 -24.69
N THR A 345 13.45 -16.41 -25.61
CA THR A 345 13.25 -14.98 -25.42
C THR A 345 12.04 -14.48 -26.20
N PHE A 346 11.25 -13.63 -25.56
CA PHE A 346 10.04 -13.04 -26.13
C PHE A 346 10.00 -11.53 -25.87
N ASP A 347 9.78 -10.76 -26.93
CA ASP A 347 9.68 -9.30 -26.83
C ASP A 347 8.24 -8.82 -26.79
N PHE A 348 7.91 -7.93 -25.88
CA PHE A 348 6.59 -7.30 -25.78
C PHE A 348 6.72 -5.79 -25.96
N MET A 349 5.89 -5.23 -26.83
CA MET A 349 5.73 -3.79 -26.93
C MET A 349 4.81 -3.35 -25.80
N VAL A 350 5.34 -2.52 -24.90
CA VAL A 350 4.63 -2.06 -23.71
C VAL A 350 4.28 -0.58 -23.90
N GLU A 351 2.97 -0.31 -23.91
CA GLU A 351 2.43 1.03 -24.13
C GLU A 351 2.32 1.84 -22.83
N ASP A 352 2.21 1.20 -21.67
CA ASP A 352 2.05 1.85 -20.37
C ASP A 352 2.65 0.97 -19.26
N ALA A 353 3.98 1.01 -19.15
CA ALA A 353 4.72 0.03 -18.35
C ALA A 353 4.44 0.13 -16.85
N LEU A 354 4.07 1.30 -16.35
CA LEU A 354 3.77 1.51 -14.93
C LEU A 354 2.47 0.82 -14.50
N HIS A 355 1.51 0.69 -15.41
CA HIS A 355 0.19 0.14 -15.12
C HIS A 355 -0.10 -1.17 -15.85
N ASP A 356 0.87 -1.76 -16.54
CA ASP A 356 0.74 -3.11 -17.09
C ASP A 356 1.27 -4.16 -16.11
N LEU A 357 0.88 -5.41 -16.34
CA LEU A 357 1.37 -6.57 -15.62
C LEU A 357 1.76 -7.65 -16.63
N LEU A 358 2.90 -8.27 -16.42
CA LEU A 358 3.26 -9.48 -17.16
C LEU A 358 2.68 -10.69 -16.43
N MET A 359 1.83 -11.42 -17.14
CA MET A 359 1.26 -12.69 -16.69
C MET A 359 2.13 -13.82 -17.25
N VAL A 360 2.62 -14.68 -16.37
CA VAL A 360 3.43 -15.85 -16.74
C VAL A 360 2.77 -17.10 -16.17
N GLU A 361 2.24 -17.94 -17.04
CA GLU A 361 1.53 -19.16 -16.65
C GLU A 361 2.30 -20.39 -17.13
N VAL A 362 2.42 -21.40 -16.26
CA VAL A 362 3.01 -22.69 -16.57
C VAL A 362 1.87 -23.70 -16.72
N TRP A 363 1.93 -24.44 -17.82
CA TRP A 363 0.94 -25.43 -18.22
C TRP A 363 1.64 -26.74 -18.53
N ASP A 364 0.95 -27.84 -18.28
CA ASP A 364 1.30 -29.15 -18.76
C ASP A 364 0.60 -29.44 -20.09
N HIS A 365 1.26 -30.12 -21.03
CA HIS A 365 0.68 -30.47 -22.32
C HIS A 365 0.35 -31.96 -22.41
N ASP A 366 -0.95 -32.27 -22.48
CA ASP A 366 -1.43 -33.64 -22.58
C ASP A 366 -2.00 -33.97 -23.96
N THR A 367 -2.06 -35.27 -24.26
CA THR A 367 -2.66 -35.80 -25.50
C THR A 367 -4.10 -35.32 -25.71
N PHE A 368 -4.86 -35.06 -24.64
CA PHE A 368 -6.26 -34.63 -24.70
C PHE A 368 -6.51 -33.24 -24.11
N GLY A 369 -5.47 -32.42 -23.92
CA GLY A 369 -5.67 -31.09 -23.35
C GLY A 369 -4.39 -30.43 -22.85
N LYS A 370 -4.58 -29.60 -21.85
CA LYS A 370 -3.49 -28.99 -21.11
C LYS A 370 -3.95 -28.72 -19.69
N ASP A 371 -3.12 -29.09 -18.72
CA ASP A 371 -3.42 -28.89 -17.33
C ASP A 371 -2.67 -27.66 -16.80
N TYR A 372 -3.34 -26.84 -16.01
CA TYR A 372 -2.73 -25.65 -15.43
C TYR A 372 -1.88 -26.06 -14.23
N ILE A 373 -0.59 -25.67 -14.23
CA ILE A 373 0.32 -25.95 -13.11
C ILE A 373 0.30 -24.80 -12.12
N GLY A 374 0.54 -23.57 -12.60
CA GLY A 374 0.66 -22.39 -11.75
C GLY A 374 1.03 -21.13 -12.53
N ARG A 375 1.11 -19.99 -11.85
CA ARG A 375 1.47 -18.70 -12.46
C ARG A 375 2.35 -17.85 -11.56
N CYS A 376 3.01 -16.87 -12.14
CA CYS A 376 3.45 -15.68 -11.42
C CYS A 376 2.99 -14.42 -12.18
N ILE A 377 2.75 -13.35 -11.42
CA ILE A 377 2.32 -12.05 -11.93
C ILE A 377 3.41 -11.05 -11.56
N LEU A 378 3.84 -10.29 -12.56
CA LEU A 378 5.02 -9.44 -12.43
C LEU A 378 4.69 -8.00 -12.83
N THR A 379 5.09 -7.08 -11.97
CA THR A 379 5.18 -5.65 -12.28
C THR A 379 6.38 -5.40 -13.17
N LEU A 380 6.37 -4.27 -13.90
CA LEU A 380 7.49 -3.88 -14.76
C LEU A 380 8.42 -2.85 -14.10
N THR A 381 8.08 -2.36 -12.90
CA THR A 381 8.79 -1.28 -12.21
C THR A 381 10.27 -1.60 -11.99
N ARG A 382 10.58 -2.82 -11.53
CA ARG A 382 11.97 -3.23 -11.26
C ARG A 382 12.82 -3.26 -12.52
N VAL A 383 12.34 -3.87 -13.61
CA VAL A 383 13.10 -3.93 -14.88
C VAL A 383 13.25 -2.55 -15.51
N ILE A 384 12.27 -1.66 -15.35
CA ILE A 384 12.36 -0.28 -15.82
C ILE A 384 13.48 0.49 -15.11
N LEU A 385 13.64 0.27 -13.81
CA LEU A 385 14.64 0.94 -12.97
C LEU A 385 16.05 0.36 -13.13
N GLU A 386 16.15 -0.96 -13.11
CA GLU A 386 17.43 -1.68 -13.17
C GLU A 386 17.93 -1.87 -14.61
N GLY A 387 17.04 -1.73 -15.61
CA GLY A 387 17.32 -1.95 -17.03
C GLY A 387 17.28 -3.43 -17.42
N GLU A 388 17.94 -4.30 -16.67
CA GLU A 388 17.85 -5.75 -16.82
C GLU A 388 18.08 -6.45 -15.47
N PHE A 389 17.40 -7.57 -15.24
CA PHE A 389 17.61 -8.40 -14.06
C PHE A 389 17.19 -9.85 -14.33
N GLN A 390 17.73 -10.77 -13.52
CA GLN A 390 17.32 -12.17 -13.50
C GLN A 390 16.88 -12.54 -12.08
N ASP A 391 15.79 -13.29 -11.95
CA ASP A 391 15.30 -13.75 -10.66
C ASP A 391 14.49 -15.06 -10.76
N THR A 392 14.22 -15.65 -9.61
CA THR A 392 13.49 -16.91 -9.44
C THR A 392 12.15 -16.63 -8.76
N PHE A 393 11.06 -17.03 -9.42
CA PHE A 393 9.69 -16.78 -8.97
C PHE A 393 8.99 -18.07 -8.56
N VAL A 394 8.43 -18.11 -7.35
CA VAL A 394 7.62 -19.24 -6.91
C VAL A 394 6.28 -19.24 -7.66
N LEU A 395 5.88 -20.40 -8.18
CA LEU A 395 4.61 -20.54 -8.88
C LEU A 395 3.44 -20.54 -7.90
N GLN A 396 2.53 -19.60 -8.11
CA GLN A 396 1.27 -19.49 -7.38
C GLN A 396 0.25 -20.49 -7.93
N GLY A 397 -0.55 -21.08 -7.04
CA GLY A 397 -1.55 -22.10 -7.38
C GLY A 397 -0.97 -23.51 -7.60
N ALA A 398 0.36 -23.64 -7.64
CA ALA A 398 1.06 -24.91 -7.72
C ALA A 398 1.40 -25.45 -6.32
N LYS A 399 1.49 -26.77 -6.16
CA LYS A 399 1.98 -27.41 -4.91
C LYS A 399 3.47 -27.15 -4.66
N SER A 400 4.22 -26.99 -5.74
CA SER A 400 5.65 -26.72 -5.77
C SER A 400 5.98 -26.08 -7.13
N GLY A 401 7.19 -25.59 -7.30
CA GLY A 401 7.64 -25.06 -8.58
C GLY A 401 8.18 -23.66 -8.48
N LYS A 402 9.35 -23.45 -9.10
CA LYS A 402 9.98 -22.15 -9.26
C LYS A 402 10.30 -21.92 -10.73
N LEU A 403 10.19 -20.68 -11.17
CA LEU A 403 10.45 -20.27 -12.55
C LEU A 403 11.60 -19.27 -12.57
N ASN A 404 12.65 -19.59 -13.32
CA ASN A 404 13.81 -18.72 -13.52
C ASN A 404 13.58 -17.87 -14.78
N LEU A 405 13.51 -16.55 -14.59
CA LEU A 405 13.23 -15.60 -15.65
C LEU A 405 14.30 -14.50 -15.68
N HIS A 406 14.65 -14.07 -16.89
CA HIS A 406 15.48 -12.88 -17.12
C HIS A 406 14.70 -11.83 -17.89
N PHE A 407 14.79 -10.58 -17.46
CA PHE A 407 14.07 -9.44 -18.01
C PHE A 407 15.05 -8.40 -18.48
N LYS A 408 14.71 -7.75 -19.59
CA LYS A 408 15.41 -6.59 -20.10
C LYS A 408 14.42 -5.57 -20.62
N TRP A 409 14.61 -4.32 -20.23
CA TRP A 409 13.82 -3.19 -20.66
C TRP A 409 14.62 -2.31 -21.62
N THR A 410 14.03 -2.04 -22.79
CA THR A 410 14.58 -1.09 -23.75
C THR A 410 13.58 0.06 -23.90
N PRO A 411 13.84 1.25 -23.33
CA PRO A 411 12.93 2.38 -23.43
C PRO A 411 12.80 2.85 -24.89
N GLN A 412 11.58 3.17 -25.32
CA GLN A 412 11.33 3.80 -26.61
C GLN A 412 10.74 5.20 -26.40
N PRO A 413 11.56 6.25 -26.39
CA PRO A 413 11.05 7.61 -26.28
C PRO A 413 10.32 7.99 -27.58
N ILE A 414 9.05 8.39 -27.46
CA ILE A 414 8.36 9.08 -28.56
C ILE A 414 8.72 10.56 -28.46
N TYR A 415 9.52 11.05 -29.38
CA TYR A 415 9.61 12.48 -29.62
C TYR A 415 8.31 12.90 -30.31
N ARG A 416 7.47 13.69 -29.62
CA ARG A 416 6.37 14.40 -30.28
C ARG A 416 7.00 15.41 -31.23
N ASP A 417 7.00 15.13 -32.52
CA ASP A 417 7.18 16.16 -33.54
C ASP A 417 6.00 17.12 -33.42
N ARG A 418 6.24 18.26 -32.76
CA ARG A 418 5.37 19.43 -32.87
C ARG A 418 5.69 20.10 -34.20
N ASP A 419 5.31 19.50 -35.32
CA ASP A 419 5.26 20.18 -36.62
C ASP A 419 4.66 19.23 -37.66
N ARG A 420 3.33 19.17 -37.70
CA ARG A 420 2.49 18.81 -38.87
C ARG A 420 1.05 18.91 -38.42
N ASP A 421 0.56 20.14 -38.39
CA ASP A 421 -0.81 20.53 -38.71
C ASP A 421 -0.80 22.07 -38.75
N GLN A 422 -0.35 22.59 -39.90
CA GLN A 422 -0.69 23.91 -40.40
C GLN A 422 -2.01 23.83 -41.16
#